data_AF-A0A248TED2-F1
#
_entry.id   AF-A0A248TED2-F1
#
_cell.length_a   1.000
_cell.length_b   1.000
_cell.length_c   1.000
_cell.angle_alpha   90.00
_cell.angle_beta   90.00
_cell.angle_gamma   90.00
#
_symmetry.space_group_name_H-M   'P 1'
#
loop_
_entity.id
_entity.type
_entity.pdbx_description
1 polymer ?
#
loop_
_entity_poly.entity_id
_entity_poly.type
_entity_poly.pdbx_seq_one_letter_code
_entity_poly.pdbx_strand_id
1 'polypeptide(L)' 'MGLTNIGIPGLIIILVITLIIFGPKKLPEIGSAFGKTLAEFKRSTREIMDDSDKETLTVAAKNEEESK' A
#
# COMPACT_ATOMS: atom_id res chain seq x y z
N MET A 1 29.53 11.82 18.30
CA MET A 1 28.24 12.51 18.55
C MET A 1 27.43 12.49 17.26
N GLY A 2 26.73 11.38 17.00
CA GLY A 2 26.02 11.16 15.73
C GLY A 2 24.57 11.62 15.78
N LEU A 3 24.06 12.01 14.60
CA LEU A 3 22.68 12.41 14.27
C LEU A 3 21.58 11.50 14.86
N THR A 4 21.91 10.28 15.28
CA THR A 4 21.02 9.32 15.92
C THR A 4 20.47 9.79 17.29
N ASN A 5 21.14 10.74 17.96
CA ASN A 5 20.62 11.33 19.21
C ASN A 5 19.58 12.43 18.99
N ILE A 6 19.30 12.81 17.75
CA ILE A 6 18.39 13.91 17.44
C ILE A 6 16.91 13.50 17.58
N GLY A 7 16.63 12.19 17.56
CA GLY A 7 15.32 11.60 17.88
C GLY A 7 14.13 12.24 17.17
N ILE A 8 12.95 12.07 17.78
CA ILE A 8 11.72 12.74 17.33
C ILE A 8 11.86 14.28 17.31
N PRO A 9 12.55 14.94 18.27
CA PRO A 9 12.70 16.40 18.24
C PRO A 9 13.36 16.96 16.98
N GLY A 10 14.43 16.33 16.48
CA GLY A 10 15.10 16.80 15.25
C GLY A 10 14.28 16.54 13.99
N LEU A 11 13.50 15.45 13.95
CA LEU A 11 12.55 15.20 12.87
C LEU A 11 11.48 16.29 12.79
N ILE A 12 10.97 16.76 13.93
CA ILE A 12 10.00 17.87 13.99
C ILE A 12 10.59 19.14 13.39
N ILE A 13 11.85 19.48 13.68
CA ILE A 13 12.51 20.67 13.14
C ILE A 13 12.59 20.60 11.61
N ILE A 14 13.02 19.46 11.06
CA ILE A 14 13.08 19.25 9.61
C ILE A 14 11.68 19.37 8.99
N LEU A 15 10.67 18.80 9.66
CA LEU A 15 9.29 18.84 9.22
C LEU A 15 8.78 20.29 9.18
N VAL A 16 9.05 21.11 10.20
CA VAL A 16 8.68 22.54 10.23
C VAL A 16 9.30 23.31 9.08
N ILE A 17 10.60 23.14 8.82
CA ILE A 17 11.28 23.82 7.69
C ILE A 17 10.65 23.41 6.35
N THR A 18 10.41 22.11 6.18
CA THR A 18 9.74 21.55 5.00
C THR A 18 8.33 22.15 4.84
N LEU A 19 7.58 22.27 5.93
CA LEU A 19 6.24 22.86 5.93
C LEU A 19 6.24 24.35 5.62
N ILE A 20 7.30 25.10 5.92
CA ILE A 20 7.41 26.51 5.53
C ILE A 20 7.57 26.62 4.01
N ILE A 21 8.37 25.74 3.39
CA ILE A 21 8.62 25.75 1.95
C ILE A 21 7.40 25.22 1.17
N PHE A 22 6.86 24.08 1.58
CA PHE A 22 5.78 23.40 0.85
C PHE A 22 4.38 23.76 1.36
N GLY A 23 4.24 24.19 2.61
CA GLY A 23 2.96 24.45 3.27
C GLY A 23 2.37 23.23 3.99
N PRO A 24 1.72 23.41 5.17
CA PRO A 24 1.10 22.32 5.95
C PRO A 24 -0.02 21.59 5.22
N LYS A 25 -0.66 22.24 4.23
CA LYS A 25 -1.74 21.63 3.45
C LYS A 25 -1.26 20.67 2.37
N LYS A 26 -0.02 20.82 1.88
CA LYS A 26 0.48 20.03 0.74
C LYS A 26 0.87 18.61 1.12
N LEU A 27 1.43 18.39 2.31
CA LEU A 27 1.76 17.03 2.75
C LEU A 27 0.52 16.12 2.87
N PRO A 28 -0.59 16.53 3.52
CA PRO A 28 -1.83 15.73 3.55
C PRO A 28 -2.49 15.56 2.19
N GLU A 29 -2.43 16.58 1.33
CA GLU A 29 -2.99 16.55 -0.02
C GLU A 29 -2.29 15.49 -0.89
N ILE A 30 -0.95 15.50 -0.92
CA ILE A 30 -0.13 14.51 -1.62
C ILE A 30 -0.33 13.12 -1.01
N GLY A 31 -0.33 13.01 0.32
CA GLY A 31 -0.56 11.75 1.02
C GLY A 31 -1.93 11.14 0.72
N SER A 32 -2.98 11.97 0.61
CA SER A 32 -4.33 11.53 0.27
C SER A 32 -4.43 11.05 -1.18
N ALA A 33 -3.78 11.74 -2.12
CA ALA A 33 -3.73 11.32 -3.52
C ALA A 33 -2.95 10.00 -3.67
N PHE A 34 -1.74 9.94 -3.10
CA PHE A 34 -0.89 8.75 -3.13
C PHE A 34 -1.55 7.55 -2.40
N GLY A 35 -2.23 7.81 -1.28
CA GLY A 35 -2.94 6.80 -0.52
C GLY A 35 -4.10 6.16 -1.29
N LYS A 36 -4.85 6.94 -2.09
CA LYS A 36 -5.87 6.39 -2.99
C LYS A 36 -5.26 5.48 -4.05
N THR A 37 -4.16 5.91 -4.67
CA THR A 37 -3.42 5.08 -5.65
C THR A 37 -2.91 3.79 -5.02
N LEU A 38 -2.31 3.83 -3.82
CA LEU A 38 -1.87 2.64 -3.11
C LEU A 38 -3.03 1.71 -2.72
N ALA A 39 -4.18 2.27 -2.35
CA ALA A 39 -5.36 1.49 -2.00
C ALA A 39 -5.93 0.73 -3.21
N GLU A 40 -6.03 1.40 -4.36
CA GLU A 40 -6.42 0.77 -5.63
C GLU A 40 -5.39 -0.27 -6.07
N PHE A 41 -4.10 0.07 -6.03
CA PHE A 41 -3.02 -0.86 -6.36
C PHE A 41 -3.08 -2.11 -5.50
N LYS A 42 -3.20 -1.97 -4.16
CA LYS A 42 -3.34 -3.10 -3.23
C LYS A 42 -4.54 -3.98 -3.59
N ARG A 43 -5.67 -3.37 -3.97
CA ARG A 43 -6.88 -4.10 -4.33
C ARG A 43 -6.68 -4.90 -5.62
N SER A 44 -6.16 -4.27 -6.67
CA SER A 44 -5.87 -4.95 -7.94
C SER A 44 -4.84 -6.05 -7.77
N THR A 45 -3.78 -5.83 -7.00
CA THR A 45 -2.79 -6.89 -6.68
C THR A 45 -3.46 -8.05 -5.95
N ARG A 46 -4.35 -7.79 -5.00
CA ARG A 46 -5.07 -8.85 -4.28
C ARG A 46 -6.01 -9.64 -5.18
N GLU A 47 -6.72 -8.99 -6.09
CA GLU A 47 -7.60 -9.65 -7.06
C GLU A 47 -6.80 -10.60 -7.99
N ILE A 48 -5.65 -10.14 -8.51
CA ILE A 48 -4.75 -10.97 -9.34
C ILE A 48 -4.21 -12.18 -8.56
N MET A 49 -3.87 -11.97 -7.29
CA MET A 49 -3.30 -13.01 -6.43
C MET A 49 -4.36 -14.05 -6.01
N ASP A 50 -5.61 -13.63 -5.78
CA ASP A 50 -6.74 -14.51 -5.42
C ASP A 50 -7.27 -15.32 -6.62
N ASP A 51 -7.24 -14.76 -7.85
CA ASP A 51 -7.60 -15.51 -9.06
C ASP A 51 -6.60 -16.63 -9.39
N SER A 52 -5.32 -16.43 -9.05
CA SER A 52 -4.28 -17.47 -9.21
C SER A 52 -4.51 -18.68 -8.30
N ASP A 53 -5.19 -18.51 -7.16
CA ASP A 53 -5.53 -19.59 -6.22
C ASP A 53 -6.86 -20.29 -6.57
N LYS A 54 -7.78 -19.60 -7.26
CA LYS A 54 -9.12 -20.14 -7.60
C LYS A 54 -9.16 -20.99 -8.86
N GLU A 55 -8.26 -20.80 -9.82
CA GLU A 55 -8.24 -21.63 -11.04
C GLU A 55 -7.80 -23.08 -10.77
N THR A 56 -7.10 -23.38 -9.68
CA THR A 56 -6.65 -24.76 -9.40
C THR A 56 -7.75 -25.64 -8.76
N LEU A 57 -8.71 -25.04 -8.05
CA LEU A 57 -9.73 -25.79 -7.28
C LEU A 57 -10.97 -26.18 -8.11
N THR A 58 -11.19 -25.56 -9.28
CA THR A 58 -12.40 -25.79 -10.09
C THR A 58 -12.22 -26.87 -11.17
N VAL A 59 -10.98 -27.20 -11.56
CA VAL A 59 -10.69 -28.22 -12.59
C VAL A 59 -10.75 -29.65 -12.02
N ALA A 60 -10.55 -29.81 -10.70
CA ALA A 60 -10.54 -31.13 -10.05
C ALA A 60 -11.95 -31.71 -9.80
N ALA A 61 -13.00 -30.87 -9.74
CA ALA A 61 -14.35 -31.31 -9.35
C ALA A 61 -15.24 -31.76 -10.52
N LYS A 62 -14.79 -31.63 -11.79
CA LYS A 62 -15.61 -31.95 -12.97
C LYS A 62 -15.35 -33.33 -13.57
N ASN A 63 -14.33 -34.07 -13.12
CA ASN A 63 -13.93 -35.35 -13.72
C ASN A 63 -14.54 -36.60 -13.05
N GLU A 64 -15.33 -36.45 -11.97
CA GLU A 64 -15.93 -37.60 -11.25
C GLU A 64 -17.38 -37.93 -11.68
N GLU A 65 -18.02 -37.12 -12.52
CA GLU A 65 -19.42 -37.33 -12.93
C GLU A 65 -19.61 -38.03 -14.29
N GLU A 66 -18.54 -38.26 -15.07
CA GLU A 66 -18.61 -38.95 -16.38
C GLU A 66 -18.33 -40.47 -16.28
N SER A 67 -18.08 -40.99 -15.07
CA SER A 67 -17.85 -42.42 -14.82
C SER A 67 -18.93 -43.03 -13.91
N LYS A 68 -20.19 -42.66 -14.14
CA LYS A 68 -21.37 -43.38 -13.62
C LYS A 68 -22.37 -43.64 -14.73
#